data_AF-A0A3B6RDU1-F1
#
_entry.id   AF-A0A3B6RDU1-F1
#
_cell.length_a   1.000
_cell.length_b   1.000
_cell.length_c   1.000
_cell.angle_alpha   90.00
_cell.angle_beta   90.00
_cell.angle_gamma   90.00
#
_symmetry.space_group_name_H-M   'P 1'
#
loop_
_entity.id
_entity.type
_entity.pdbx_description
1 polymer ?
#
loop_
_entity_poly.entity_id
_entity_poly.type
_entity_poly.pdbx_seq_one_letter_code
_entity_poly.pdbx_strand_id
1 'polypeptide(L)'
;MVDKTHYTDGSELTYQEKHHLVEFCTDIENYNIYNQTPQDYGQYVPLVHVLNYCNYHGDTLRIPEDCVPHLMHQNGSLRVLNIYPGHPMNLNCPYWISQRSGDMLINKWKKMYGQS
;
A
#
# COMPACT_ATOMS: atom_id res chain seq x y z
N MET A 1 -0.66 13.12 13.48
CA MET A 1 0.41 12.60 14.36
C MET A 1 1.13 11.56 13.51
N VAL A 2 2.39 11.77 13.15
CA VAL A 2 3.15 10.79 12.36
C VAL A 2 3.67 9.75 13.34
N ASP A 3 3.25 8.51 13.16
CA ASP A 3 3.73 7.38 13.94
C ASP A 3 5.23 7.20 13.66
N LYS A 4 6.07 7.33 14.70
CA LYS A 4 7.54 7.26 14.61
C LYS A 4 8.05 5.88 15.04
N THR A 5 7.23 4.85 14.87
CA THR A 5 7.53 3.53 15.39
C THR A 5 8.43 2.80 14.40
N HIS A 6 9.72 2.82 14.71
CA HIS A 6 10.72 2.01 14.03
C HIS A 6 10.74 0.64 14.72
N TYR A 7 10.07 -0.35 14.14
CA TYR A 7 10.15 -1.73 14.61
C TYR A 7 11.50 -2.32 14.20
N THR A 8 12.24 -2.86 15.17
CA THR A 8 13.41 -3.70 14.96
C THR A 8 13.08 -5.13 15.34
N ASP A 9 13.88 -6.10 14.91
CA ASP A 9 13.74 -7.47 15.39
C ASP A 9 13.80 -7.49 16.93
N GLY A 10 12.85 -8.20 17.56
CA GLY A 10 12.65 -8.22 19.01
C GLY A 10 11.87 -7.04 19.62
N SER A 11 11.35 -6.10 18.84
CA SER A 11 10.47 -5.03 19.37
C SER A 11 9.19 -5.60 19.99
N GLU A 12 8.88 -5.21 21.23
CA GLU A 12 7.61 -5.56 21.87
C GLU A 12 6.49 -4.64 21.37
N LEU A 13 5.47 -5.24 20.74
CA LEU A 13 4.27 -4.52 20.34
C LEU A 13 3.40 -4.19 21.54
N THR A 14 2.88 -2.97 21.60
CA THR A 14 1.81 -2.57 22.51
C THR A 14 0.53 -3.38 22.23
N TYR A 15 -0.40 -3.39 23.19
CA TYR A 15 -1.68 -4.09 23.01
C TYR A 15 -2.47 -3.55 21.80
N GLN A 16 -2.42 -2.23 21.58
CA GLN A 16 -3.07 -1.59 20.44
C GLN A 16 -2.42 -1.98 19.10
N GLU A 17 -1.09 -2.00 19.03
CA GLU A 17 -0.37 -2.45 17.82
C GLU A 17 -0.61 -3.93 17.53
N LYS A 18 -0.68 -4.79 18.56
CA LYS A 18 -1.08 -6.20 18.41
C LYS A 18 -2.48 -6.32 17.85
N HIS A 19 -3.42 -5.52 18.34
CA HIS A 19 -4.79 -5.50 17.82
C HIS A 19 -4.81 -5.13 16.33
N HIS A 20 -4.16 -4.03 15.95
CA HIS A 20 -4.08 -3.61 14.54
C HIS A 20 -3.43 -4.67 13.65
N LEU A 21 -2.38 -5.36 14.14
CA LEU A 21 -1.73 -6.44 13.41
C LEU A 21 -2.68 -7.63 13.19
N VAL A 22 -3.43 -8.03 14.22
CA VAL A 22 -4.43 -9.12 14.12
C VAL A 22 -5.54 -8.74 13.13
N GLU A 23 -6.04 -7.51 13.18
CA GLU A 23 -7.03 -6.99 12.23
C GLU A 23 -6.49 -7.03 10.80
N PHE A 24 -5.28 -6.52 10.57
CA PHE A 24 -4.64 -6.55 9.25
C PHE A 24 -4.47 -7.98 8.71
N CYS A 25 -4.00 -8.93 9.53
CA CYS A 25 -3.90 -10.33 9.12
C CYS A 25 -5.27 -10.93 8.78
N THR A 26 -6.28 -10.64 9.60
CA THR A 26 -7.67 -11.09 9.37
C THR A 26 -8.22 -10.55 8.06
N ASP A 27 -7.97 -9.29 7.75
CA ASP A 27 -8.39 -8.65 6.51
C ASP A 27 -7.73 -9.28 5.27
N ILE A 28 -6.44 -9.62 5.36
CA ILE A 28 -5.73 -10.34 4.30
C ILE A 28 -6.30 -11.75 4.11
N GLU A 29 -6.53 -12.49 5.19
CA GLU A 29 -7.10 -13.84 5.11
C GLU A 29 -8.48 -13.82 4.48
N ASN A 30 -9.34 -12.89 4.92
CA ASN A 30 -10.65 -12.67 4.32
C ASN A 30 -10.51 -12.34 2.82
N TYR A 31 -9.62 -11.41 2.45
CA TYR A 31 -9.38 -11.08 1.05
C TYR A 31 -9.00 -12.30 0.23
N ASN A 32 -8.08 -13.14 0.73
CA ASN A 32 -7.61 -14.34 0.03
C ASN A 32 -8.73 -15.36 -0.15
N ILE A 33 -9.60 -15.56 0.85
CA ILE A 33 -10.77 -16.43 0.77
C ILE A 33 -11.73 -15.96 -0.34
N TYR A 34 -11.99 -14.65 -0.41
CA TYR A 34 -13.00 -14.10 -1.32
C TYR A 34 -12.50 -13.85 -2.74
N ASN A 35 -11.24 -13.46 -2.91
CA ASN A 35 -10.71 -12.98 -4.20
C ASN A 35 -9.66 -13.90 -4.83
N GLN A 36 -9.22 -14.96 -4.13
CA GLN A 36 -8.20 -15.93 -4.57
C GLN A 36 -6.92 -15.23 -5.06
N THR A 37 -5.96 -15.06 -4.15
CA THR A 37 -4.66 -14.47 -4.48
C THR A 37 -4.06 -15.15 -5.71
N PRO A 38 -3.67 -14.41 -6.76
CA PRO A 38 -3.06 -15.01 -7.94
C PRO A 38 -1.84 -15.84 -7.57
N GLN A 39 -1.65 -16.98 -8.24
CA GLN A 39 -0.62 -17.96 -7.93
C GLN A 39 0.82 -17.39 -7.95
N ASP A 40 1.02 -16.29 -8.68
CA ASP A 40 2.31 -15.60 -8.85
C ASP A 40 2.56 -14.47 -7.83
N TYR A 41 1.68 -14.28 -6.84
CA TYR A 41 1.81 -13.21 -5.85
C TYR A 41 3.09 -13.32 -4.99
N GLY A 42 3.66 -14.52 -4.88
CA GLY A 42 4.84 -14.81 -4.07
C GLY A 42 6.15 -14.16 -4.53
N GLN A 43 6.19 -13.51 -5.70
CA GLN A 43 7.38 -12.78 -6.17
C GLN A 43 7.49 -11.36 -5.60
N TYR A 44 6.48 -10.88 -4.85
CA TYR A 44 6.46 -9.52 -4.34
C TYR A 44 6.70 -9.49 -2.83
N VAL A 45 7.72 -8.75 -2.42
CA VAL A 45 7.96 -8.43 -1.01
C VAL A 45 6.86 -7.46 -0.56
N PRO A 46 6.12 -7.74 0.53
CA PRO A 46 5.15 -6.80 1.06
C PRO A 46 5.87 -5.54 1.53
N LEU A 47 5.60 -4.42 0.85
CA LEU A 47 6.13 -3.11 1.19
C LEU A 47 5.14 -2.40 2.09
N VAL A 48 5.51 -2.21 3.35
CA VAL A 48 4.75 -1.40 4.30
C VAL A 48 5.31 0.02 4.25
N HIS A 49 4.48 0.97 3.79
CA HIS A 49 4.85 2.38 3.77
C HIS A 49 3.84 3.22 4.54
N VAL A 50 4.32 4.02 5.50
CA VAL A 50 3.48 4.96 6.26
C VAL A 50 3.02 6.10 5.34
N LEU A 51 1.72 6.40 5.32
CA LEU A 51 1.19 7.57 4.64
C LEU A 51 1.49 8.84 5.46
N ASN A 52 2.15 9.84 4.86
CA ASN A 52 2.52 11.09 5.52
C ASN A 52 2.48 12.29 4.55
N TYR A 53 2.50 13.51 5.07
CA TYR A 53 2.40 14.72 4.22
C TYR A 53 3.55 14.87 3.21
N CYS A 54 4.66 14.17 3.37
CA CYS A 54 5.79 14.22 2.45
C CYS A 54 5.64 13.24 1.28
N ASN A 55 4.77 12.23 1.40
CA ASN A 55 4.57 11.22 0.38
C ASN A 55 3.24 11.30 -0.35
N TYR A 56 2.38 12.28 -0.08
CA TYR A 56 1.27 12.58 -0.99
C TYR A 56 1.03 14.08 -1.15
N HIS A 57 0.71 14.50 -2.37
CA HIS A 57 0.32 15.87 -2.69
C HIS A 57 -0.90 15.85 -3.61
N GLY A 58 -1.96 16.57 -3.22
CA GLY A 58 -3.23 16.49 -3.94
C GLY A 58 -3.76 15.05 -3.97
N ASP A 59 -3.95 14.53 -5.17
CA ASP A 59 -4.43 13.16 -5.45
C ASP A 59 -3.29 12.22 -5.92
N THR A 60 -2.05 12.63 -5.70
CA THR A 60 -0.85 11.88 -6.05
C THR A 60 -0.18 11.32 -4.81
N LEU A 61 0.01 10.00 -4.75
CA LEU A 61 0.85 9.30 -3.78
C LEU A 61 2.23 9.06 -4.40
N ARG A 62 3.29 9.25 -3.63
CA ARG A 62 4.69 9.02 -4.00
C ARG A 62 5.25 7.84 -3.22
N ILE A 63 5.77 6.87 -3.96
CA ILE A 63 6.50 5.72 -3.43
C ILE A 63 7.99 5.92 -3.76
N PRO A 64 8.89 5.89 -2.77
CA PRO A 64 10.34 6.04 -2.99
C PRO A 64 10.90 4.96 -3.91
N GLU A 65 11.97 5.28 -4.67
CA GLU A 65 12.65 4.35 -5.59
C GLU A 65 12.98 2.99 -4.96
N ASP A 66 13.48 2.98 -3.72
CA ASP A 66 13.82 1.75 -2.99
C ASP A 66 12.62 0.82 -2.73
N CYS A 67 11.40 1.35 -2.85
CA CYS A 67 10.14 0.63 -2.72
C CYS A 67 9.47 0.36 -4.08
N VAL A 68 10.08 0.75 -5.21
CA VAL A 68 9.53 0.47 -6.53
C VAL A 68 10.09 -0.87 -7.04
N PRO A 69 9.24 -1.86 -7.35
CA PRO A 69 9.72 -3.11 -7.93
C PRO A 69 10.44 -2.85 -9.26
N HIS A 70 11.68 -3.33 -9.37
CA HIS A 70 12.56 -3.13 -10.53
C HIS A 70 12.01 -3.64 -11.87
N LEU A 71 11.00 -4.52 -11.84
CA LEU A 71 10.33 -5.06 -13.03
C LEU A 71 9.15 -4.21 -13.52
N MET A 72 8.76 -3.16 -12.81
CA MET A 72 7.65 -2.32 -13.24
C MET A 72 8.03 -1.48 -14.47
N HIS A 73 7.09 -1.36 -15.41
CA HIS A 73 7.23 -0.45 -16.54
C HIS A 73 7.24 1.00 -16.07
N GLN A 74 7.82 1.91 -16.86
CA GLN A 74 7.88 3.33 -16.51
C GLN A 74 6.50 3.92 -16.22
N ASN A 75 5.47 3.51 -16.96
CA ASN A 75 4.10 4.02 -16.83
C ASN A 75 3.12 2.85 -16.90
N GLY A 76 1.98 2.96 -16.23
CA GLY A 76 0.92 1.96 -16.33
C GLY A 76 -0.29 2.25 -15.45
N SER A 77 -1.02 1.20 -15.10
CA SER A 77 -2.15 1.24 -14.19
C SER A 77 -1.99 0.18 -13.12
N LEU A 78 -2.08 0.59 -11.85
CA LEU A 78 -2.13 -0.30 -10.70
C LEU A 78 -3.58 -0.60 -10.35
N ARG A 79 -3.87 -1.87 -10.03
CA ARG A 79 -5.12 -2.22 -9.37
C ARG A 79 -4.91 -2.04 -7.87
N VAL A 80 -5.45 -0.97 -7.32
CA VAL A 80 -5.37 -0.66 -5.89
C VAL A 80 -6.64 -1.14 -5.21
N LEU A 81 -6.47 -1.78 -4.06
CA LEU A 81 -7.51 -2.48 -3.34
C LEU A 81 -7.59 -1.91 -1.92
N ASN A 82 -8.81 -1.58 -1.49
CA ASN A 82 -9.08 -1.34 -0.07
C ASN A 82 -9.51 -2.67 0.57
N ILE A 83 -8.70 -3.19 1.49
CA ILE A 83 -8.96 -4.45 2.20
C ILE A 83 -9.77 -4.25 3.49
N TYR A 84 -10.10 -3.02 3.85
CA TYR A 84 -10.87 -2.74 5.07
C TYR A 84 -12.30 -3.32 4.98
N PRO A 85 -12.78 -4.03 6.01
CA PRO A 85 -14.09 -4.69 6.01
C PRO A 85 -15.23 -3.72 5.69
N GLY A 86 -16.15 -4.14 4.83
CA GLY A 86 -17.34 -3.37 4.46
C GLY A 86 -17.14 -2.32 3.37
N HIS A 87 -15.91 -2.09 2.90
CA HIS A 87 -15.61 -1.08 1.85
C HIS A 87 -14.67 -1.60 0.75
N PRO A 88 -14.97 -2.72 0.06
CA PRO A 88 -14.16 -3.15 -1.07
C PRO A 88 -14.29 -2.16 -2.23
N MET A 89 -13.29 -1.29 -2.39
CA MET A 89 -13.10 -0.51 -3.61
C MET A 89 -11.91 -1.04 -4.37
N ASN A 90 -12.19 -1.48 -5.60
CA ASN A 90 -11.20 -1.86 -6.59
C ASN A 90 -11.01 -0.66 -7.52
N LEU A 91 -9.83 -0.03 -7.46
CA LEU A 91 -9.56 1.17 -8.23
C LEU A 91 -8.34 0.99 -9.13
N ASN A 92 -8.55 1.27 -10.41
CA ASN A 92 -7.44 1.38 -11.35
C ASN A 92 -6.82 2.78 -11.21
N CYS A 93 -5.61 2.82 -10.66
CA CYS A 93 -4.85 4.04 -10.43
C CYS A 93 -3.73 4.14 -11.47
N PRO A 94 -3.69 5.17 -12.32
CA PRO A 94 -2.56 5.37 -13.21
C PRO A 94 -1.31 5.71 -12.40
N TYR A 95 -0.18 5.17 -12.82
CA TYR A 95 1.11 5.45 -12.21
C TYR A 95 2.16 5.82 -13.25
N TRP A 96 3.20 6.52 -12.79
CA TRP A 96 4.42 6.77 -13.54
C TRP A 96 5.63 6.78 -12.61
N ILE A 97 6.74 6.26 -13.10
CA ILE A 97 8.03 6.24 -12.42
C ILE A 97 8.82 7.44 -12.94
N SER A 98 9.54 8.13 -12.07
CA SER A 98 10.41 9.24 -12.43
C SER A 98 11.72 8.71 -13.02
N GLN A 99 12.10 9.15 -14.23
CA GLN A 99 13.43 8.82 -14.78
C GLN A 99 14.59 9.49 -14.03
N ARG A 100 14.29 10.56 -13.28
CA ARG A 100 15.32 11.34 -12.57
C ARG A 100 15.54 10.85 -11.14
N SER A 101 14.46 10.48 -10.45
CA SER A 101 14.48 10.17 -9.03
C SER A 101 14.07 8.74 -8.70
N GLY A 102 13.68 7.94 -9.69
CA GLY A 102 13.22 6.55 -9.51
C GLY A 102 11.90 6.40 -8.75
N ASP A 103 11.36 7.47 -8.16
CA ASP A 103 10.10 7.41 -7.43
C ASP A 103 8.92 7.06 -8.34
N MET A 104 8.02 6.24 -7.83
CA MET A 104 6.73 5.98 -8.46
C MET A 104 5.68 6.93 -7.91
N LEU A 105 4.92 7.55 -8.80
CA LEU A 105 3.81 8.42 -8.48
C LEU A 105 2.50 7.74 -8.91
N ILE A 106 1.54 7.64 -8.01
CA ILE A 106 0.24 6.97 -8.19
C ILE A 106 -0.85 8.03 -8.06
N ASN A 107 -1.65 8.22 -9.10
CA ASN A 107 -2.75 9.18 -9.10
C ASN A 107 -4.10 8.52 -8.77
N LYS A 108 -5.06 9.30 -8.27
CA LYS A 108 -6.46 8.88 -8.04
C LYS A 108 -6.69 7.94 -6.86
N TRP A 109 -5.64 7.59 -6.12
CA TRP A 109 -5.71 6.66 -5.01
C TRP A 109 -6.68 7.10 -3.90
N LYS A 110 -6.91 8.40 -3.72
CA LYS A 110 -7.81 8.92 -2.66
C LYS A 110 -9.27 8.55 -2.85
N LYS A 111 -9.67 8.21 -4.08
CA LYS A 111 -11.04 7.76 -4.36
C LYS A 111 -11.40 6.49 -3.60
N MET A 112 -10.43 5.70 -3.17
CA MET A 112 -10.66 4.53 -2.30
C MET A 112 -11.28 4.90 -0.95
N TYR A 113 -11.13 6.16 -0.51
CA TYR A 113 -11.70 6.69 0.72
C TYR A 113 -12.95 7.54 0.49
N GLY A 114 -13.50 7.53 -0.74
CA GLY A 114 -14.66 8.35 -1.09
C GLY A 114 -14.38 9.86 -1.15
N GLN A 115 -13.12 10.27 -1.21
CA GLN A 115 -12.73 11.69 -1.34
C GLN A 115 -12.51 12.04 -2.82
N SER A 116 -13.21 13.08 -3.29
CA SER A 116 -13.15 13.63 -4.66
C SER A 116 -12.25 14.85 -4.77
#